data_AF-A0A2M8N6D3-F1
#
_entry.id   AF-A0A2M8N6D3-F1
#
_cell.length_a   1.000
_cell.length_b   1.000
_cell.length_c   1.000
_cell.angle_alpha   90.00
_cell.angle_beta   90.00
_cell.angle_gamma   90.00
#
_symmetry.space_group_name_H-M   'P 1'
#
loop_
_entity.id
_entity.type
_entity.pdbx_description
1 polymer ?
#
loop_
_entity_poly.entity_id
_entity_poly.type
_entity_poly.pdbx_seq_one_letter_code
_entity_poly.pdbx_strand_id
1 'polypeptide(L)'
;MLIDNSKPTSNYHVDYIDVTQHWHPQSEPYAGGDALVTLLEQGWKINRDVYVEDRFFGGLRSVSVYHLELERDGQKIKMPVIRNPYINRVIRDGNFRLLPLQKNN
;
A
#
# COMPACT_ATOMS: atom_id res chain seq x y z
N MET A 1 40.36 6.17 19.56
CA MET A 1 39.72 4.95 19.02
C MET A 1 38.75 5.42 17.96
N LEU A 2 39.09 5.27 16.68
CA LEU A 2 38.26 5.69 15.55
C LEU A 2 37.35 4.53 15.18
N ILE A 3 36.04 4.72 15.23
CA ILE A 3 35.08 3.70 14.78
C ILE A 3 34.95 3.87 13.26
N ASP A 4 35.45 2.86 12.55
CA ASP A 4 35.27 2.67 11.12
C ASP A 4 33.80 2.36 10.82
N ASN A 5 33.15 3.22 10.03
CA ASN A 5 31.75 3.12 9.62
C ASN A 5 31.56 2.34 8.29
N SER A 6 32.56 1.59 7.83
CA SER A 6 32.49 0.85 6.56
C SER A 6 31.78 -0.51 6.63
N LYS A 7 30.70 -0.63 7.41
CA LYS A 7 29.75 -1.74 7.21
C LYS A 7 28.65 -1.26 6.28
N PRO A 8 28.50 -1.83 5.06
CA PRO A 8 27.23 -1.68 4.37
C PRO A 8 26.20 -2.33 5.28
N THR A 9 25.37 -1.50 5.90
CA THR A 9 24.11 -1.96 6.47
C THR A 9 23.46 -2.76 5.37
N SER A 10 23.34 -4.07 5.54
CA SER A 10 22.51 -4.87 4.67
C SER A 10 21.09 -4.37 4.89
N ASN A 11 20.73 -3.29 4.19
CA ASN A 11 19.37 -3.04 3.84
C ASN A 11 18.98 -4.34 3.15
N TYR A 12 18.12 -5.11 3.81
CA TYR A 12 17.26 -6.06 3.15
C TYR A 12 16.39 -5.24 2.18
N HIS A 13 17.01 -4.68 1.13
CA HIS A 13 16.37 -4.22 -0.07
C HIS A 13 15.74 -5.49 -0.63
N VAL A 14 14.50 -5.71 -0.20
CA VAL A 14 13.34 -5.92 -1.05
C VAL A 14 13.71 -6.07 -2.55
N ASP A 15 14.37 -7.17 -2.91
CA ASP A 15 14.46 -7.65 -4.30
C ASP A 15 13.06 -7.99 -4.87
N TYR A 16 12.01 -7.87 -4.05
CA TYR A 16 10.59 -7.92 -4.44
C TYR A 16 10.15 -6.77 -5.36
N ILE A 17 10.88 -5.64 -5.41
CA ILE A 17 10.46 -4.46 -6.20
C ILE A 17 10.85 -4.54 -7.67
N ASP A 18 11.78 -5.42 -8.06
CA ASP A 18 12.26 -5.51 -9.46
C ASP A 18 11.27 -6.22 -10.41
N VAL A 19 10.05 -6.49 -9.94
CA VAL A 19 8.97 -7.09 -10.72
C VAL A 19 7.80 -6.11 -10.80
N THR A 20 7.54 -5.62 -12.01
CA THR A 20 6.31 -4.87 -12.34
C THR A 20 5.10 -5.77 -12.10
N GLN A 21 4.23 -5.38 -11.17
CA GLN A 21 2.97 -6.10 -10.91
C GLN A 21 1.80 -5.29 -11.45
N HIS A 22 0.94 -5.97 -12.22
CA HIS A 22 -0.25 -5.37 -12.80
C HIS A 22 -1.47 -5.82 -12.01
N TRP A 23 -2.29 -4.85 -11.60
CA TRP A 23 -3.55 -5.11 -10.92
C TRP A 23 -4.70 -4.42 -11.67
N HIS A 24 -5.84 -5.09 -11.74
CA HIS A 24 -7.07 -4.54 -12.29
C HIS A 24 -8.28 -4.99 -11.44
N PRO A 25 -9.24 -4.09 -11.11
CA PRO A 25 -10.35 -4.39 -10.21
C PRO A 25 -11.29 -5.49 -10.71
N GLN A 26 -11.31 -5.75 -12.02
CA GLN A 26 -12.11 -6.85 -12.60
C GLN A 26 -11.41 -8.21 -12.53
N SER A 27 -10.10 -8.23 -12.34
CA SER A 27 -9.30 -9.45 -12.23
C SER A 27 -9.18 -9.90 -10.79
N GLU A 28 -8.87 -8.96 -9.89
CA GLU A 28 -8.68 -9.23 -8.47
C GLU A 28 -9.34 -8.15 -7.60
N PRO A 29 -10.12 -8.53 -6.58
CA PRO A 29 -10.82 -7.56 -5.73
C PRO A 29 -9.89 -6.80 -4.78
N TYR A 30 -8.67 -7.29 -4.54
CA TYR A 30 -7.68 -6.66 -3.68
C TYR A 30 -6.30 -6.75 -4.34
N ALA A 31 -5.51 -5.69 -4.19
CA ALA A 31 -4.15 -5.63 -4.68
C ALA A 31 -3.14 -5.95 -3.58
N GLY A 32 -1.98 -6.48 -3.99
CA GLY A 32 -0.77 -6.53 -3.18
C GLY A 32 -0.11 -5.15 -3.04
N GLY A 33 0.89 -5.07 -2.15
CA GLY A 33 1.64 -3.83 -1.95
C GLY A 33 2.61 -3.52 -3.10
N ASP A 34 3.11 -4.55 -3.75
CA ASP A 34 3.90 -4.51 -4.98
C ASP A 34 3.18 -3.78 -6.12
N ALA A 35 1.92 -4.12 -6.40
CA ALA A 35 1.13 -3.44 -7.43
C ALA A 35 0.93 -1.94 -7.11
N LEU A 36 0.78 -1.58 -5.83
CA LEU A 36 0.75 -0.17 -5.43
C LEU A 36 2.09 0.51 -5.73
N VAL A 37 3.22 -0.11 -5.36
CA VAL A 37 4.56 0.44 -5.64
C VAL A 37 4.74 0.69 -7.12
N THR A 38 4.40 -0.29 -7.96
CA THR A 38 4.45 -0.15 -9.42
C THR A 38 3.65 1.07 -9.90
N LEU A 39 2.44 1.31 -9.38
CA LEU A 39 1.65 2.48 -9.75
C LEU A 39 2.29 3.80 -9.26
N LEU A 40 2.82 3.84 -8.04
CA LEU A 40 3.50 5.02 -7.52
C LEU A 40 4.74 5.38 -8.36
N GLU A 41 5.53 4.38 -8.76
CA GLU A 41 6.69 4.55 -9.65
C GLU A 41 6.27 5.05 -11.05
N GLN A 42 5.10 4.62 -11.53
CA GLN A 42 4.50 5.11 -12.77
C GLN A 42 3.87 6.51 -12.65
N GLY A 43 4.07 7.20 -11.52
CA GLY A 43 3.65 8.58 -11.31
C GLY A 43 2.24 8.74 -10.73
N TRP A 44 1.57 7.65 -10.33
CA TRP A 44 0.31 7.76 -9.59
C TRP A 44 0.56 8.31 -8.19
N LYS A 45 -0.36 9.14 -7.71
CA LYS A 45 -0.30 9.75 -6.38
C LYS A 45 -1.49 9.32 -5.54
N ILE A 46 -1.24 8.94 -4.30
CA ILE A 46 -2.30 8.62 -3.35
C ILE A 46 -2.96 9.92 -2.88
N ASN A 47 -4.27 9.98 -2.94
CA ASN A 47 -5.05 11.05 -2.32
C ASN A 47 -4.87 11.03 -0.80
N ARG A 48 -5.05 12.20 -0.18
CA ARG A 48 -4.83 12.36 1.27
C ARG A 48 -5.72 11.46 2.12
N ASP A 49 -6.94 11.19 1.65
CA ASP A 49 -7.92 10.38 2.37
C ASP A 49 -7.76 8.90 2.01
N VAL A 50 -7.55 8.08 3.03
CA VAL A 50 -7.38 6.63 2.91
C VAL A 50 -8.42 5.95 3.76
N TYR A 51 -9.28 5.15 3.13
CA TYR A 51 -10.34 4.44 3.85
C TYR A 51 -9.85 3.07 4.31
N VAL A 52 -10.23 2.67 5.52
CA VAL A 52 -9.82 1.39 6.12
C VAL A 52 -11.05 0.52 6.34
N GLU A 53 -10.98 -0.72 5.86
CA GLU A 53 -11.99 -1.74 6.10
C GLU A 53 -11.36 -2.96 6.77
N ASP A 54 -11.86 -3.35 7.95
CA ASP A 54 -11.50 -4.64 8.56
C ASP A 54 -12.44 -5.75 8.06
N ARG A 55 -11.87 -6.75 7.40
CA ARG A 55 -12.57 -7.96 6.93
C ARG A 55 -12.26 -9.10 7.89
N PHE A 56 -13.29 -9.69 8.50
CA PHE A 56 -13.17 -10.85 9.37
C PHE A 56 -13.38 -12.14 8.57
N PHE A 57 -12.46 -13.10 8.74
CA PHE A 57 -12.58 -14.42 8.13
C PHE A 57 -12.76 -15.47 9.23
N GLY A 58 -14.02 -15.89 9.44
CA GLY A 58 -14.37 -17.10 10.20
C GLY A 58 -13.83 -17.22 11.64
N GLY A 59 -13.50 -16.13 12.33
CA GLY A 59 -12.98 -16.19 13.69
C GLY A 59 -12.30 -14.90 14.19
N LEU A 60 -11.22 -15.06 14.97
CA LEU A 60 -10.52 -13.99 15.69
C LEU A 60 -9.52 -13.18 14.85
N ARG A 61 -9.31 -13.52 13.58
CA ARG A 61 -8.36 -12.81 12.70
C ARG A 61 -9.14 -11.92 11.72
N SER A 62 -8.78 -10.66 11.71
CA SER A 62 -9.17 -9.71 10.67
C SER A 62 -7.99 -9.42 9.74
N VAL A 63 -8.32 -9.11 8.50
CA VAL A 63 -7.40 -8.49 7.55
C VAL A 63 -7.93 -7.10 7.26
N SER A 64 -7.12 -6.08 7.51
CA SER A 64 -7.48 -4.72 7.10
C SER A 64 -7.14 -4.51 5.63
N VAL A 65 -7.99 -3.76 4.94
CA VAL A 65 -7.82 -3.35 3.56
C VAL A 65 -7.82 -1.82 3.53
N TYR A 66 -6.80 -1.26 2.87
CA TYR A 66 -6.73 0.17 2.58
C TYR A 66 -7.36 0.43 1.22
N HIS A 67 -8.44 1.20 1.18
CA HIS A 67 -9.06 1.66 -0.05
C HIS A 67 -8.43 3.01 -0.42
N LEU A 68 -7.52 2.98 -1.38
CA LEU A 68 -6.77 4.13 -1.85
C LEU A 68 -7.43 4.72 -3.08
N GLU A 69 -7.51 6.04 -3.16
CA GLU A 69 -7.76 6.73 -4.41
C GLU A 69 -6.43 7.22 -4.97
N LEU A 70 -6.08 6.76 -6.18
CA LEU A 70 -4.88 7.20 -6.88
C LEU A 70 -5.25 8.13 -8.02
N GLU A 71 -4.44 9.17 -8.23
CA GLU A 71 -4.60 10.12 -9.32
C GLU A 71 -3.31 10.26 -10.15
N ARG A 72 -3.48 10.30 -11.48
CA ARG A 72 -2.42 10.61 -12.45
C ARG A 72 -3.03 11.26 -13.68
N ASP A 73 -2.53 12.42 -14.08
CA ASP A 73 -2.96 13.13 -15.31
C ASP A 73 -4.50 13.28 -15.44
N GLY A 74 -5.17 13.58 -14.32
CA GLY A 74 -6.63 13.72 -14.26
C GLY A 74 -7.42 12.39 -14.23
N GLN A 75 -6.75 11.25 -14.39
CA GLN A 75 -7.35 9.93 -14.21
C GLN A 75 -7.35 9.55 -12.74
N LYS A 76 -8.43 8.90 -12.29
CA LYS A 76 -8.59 8.41 -10.92
C LYS A 76 -8.90 6.93 -10.91
N ILE A 77 -8.23 6.20 -10.03
CA ILE A 77 -8.52 4.79 -9.77
C ILE A 77 -8.72 4.54 -8.28
N LYS A 78 -9.62 3.62 -7.97
CA LYS A 78 -9.82 3.11 -6.61
C LYS A 78 -9.09 1.78 -6.50
N MET A 79 -8.14 1.72 -5.57
CA MET A 79 -7.27 0.56 -5.38
C MET A 79 -7.39 0.07 -3.94
N PRO A 80 -8.18 -0.99 -3.69
CA PRO A 80 -8.16 -1.69 -2.42
C PRO A 80 -6.86 -2.51 -2.29
N VAL A 81 -6.06 -2.21 -1.27
CA VAL A 81 -4.75 -2.84 -1.02
C VAL A 81 -4.79 -3.57 0.31
N ILE A 82 -4.35 -4.83 0.32
CA ILE A 82 -4.25 -5.62 1.55
C ILE A 82 -3.18 -5.01 2.47
N ARG A 83 -3.54 -4.80 3.73
CA ARG A 83 -2.60 -4.30 4.74
C ARG A 83 -1.41 -5.25 4.87
N ASN A 84 -0.22 -4.69 4.72
CA ASN A 84 1.04 -5.37 5.02
C ASN A 84 2.04 -4.39 5.69
N PRO A 85 3.18 -4.85 6.22
CA PRO A 85 4.14 -4.00 6.91
C PRO A 85 4.68 -2.83 6.06
N TYR A 86 4.87 -3.03 4.76
CA TYR A 86 5.34 -2.01 3.84
C TYR A 86 4.28 -0.92 3.62
N ILE A 87 3.05 -1.31 3.29
CA ILE A 87 1.95 -0.37 3.07
C ILE A 87 1.64 0.40 4.34
N ASN A 88 1.71 -0.24 5.51
CA ASN A 88 1.61 0.45 6.79
C ASN A 88 2.64 1.57 6.96
N ARG A 89 3.88 1.33 6.51
CA ARG A 89 4.93 2.33 6.56
C ARG A 89 4.62 3.49 5.60
N VAL A 90 4.22 3.21 4.37
CA VAL A 90 3.82 4.23 3.39
C VAL A 90 2.70 5.12 3.96
N ILE A 91 1.66 4.50 4.51
CA ILE A 91 0.51 5.23 5.06
C ILE A 91 0.88 6.06 6.30
N ARG A 92 1.72 5.51 7.20
CA ARG A 92 2.15 6.22 8.40
C ARG A 92 3.07 7.39 8.07
N ASP A 93 4.01 7.20 7.16
CA ASP A 93 5.06 8.17 6.85
C ASP A 93 4.53 9.28 5.89
N GLY A 94 3.46 9.00 5.13
CA GLY A 94 2.91 9.91 4.11
C GLY A 94 1.86 10.94 4.58
N ASN A 95 1.63 11.10 5.89
CA ASN A 95 0.67 12.06 6.46
C ASN A 95 -0.76 11.96 5.89
N PHE A 96 -1.22 10.72 5.63
CA PHE A 96 -2.56 10.43 5.16
C PHE A 96 -3.60 10.55 6.29
N ARG A 97 -4.82 10.92 5.94
CA ARG A 97 -5.97 10.90 6.83
C ARG A 97 -6.67 9.56 6.70
N LEU A 98 -6.54 8.72 7.74
CA LEU A 98 -7.23 7.44 7.82
C LEU A 98 -8.68 7.64 8.23
N LEU A 99 -9.60 7.13 7.43
CA LEU A 99 -11.04 7.18 7.66
C LEU A 99 -11.59 5.74 7.68
N PRO A 100 -12.58 5.41 8.53
CA PRO A 100 -13.25 4.12 8.42
C PRO A 100 -14.06 4.07 7.11
N LEU A 101 -13.99 2.95 6.38
CA LEU A 101 -14.89 2.73 5.25
C LEU A 101 -16.30 2.51 5.80
N GLN A 102 -17.20 3.45 5.57
CA GLN A 102 -18.60 3.27 5.95
C GLN A 102 -19.22 2.18 5.06
N LYS A 103 -19.60 1.06 5.67
CA LYS A 103 -20.48 0.08 5.03
C LYS A 103 -21.88 0.69 4.99
N ASN A 104 -22.26 1.26 3.84
CA ASN A 104 -23.67 1.49 3.58
C ASN A 104 -24.33 0.11 3.48
N ASN A 105 -25.13 -0.23 4.48
CA ASN A 105 -26.02 -1.40 4.49
C ASN A 105 -27.08 -1.27 3.38
#